data_AF-A0A7G8X1H8-F1
#
_entry.id   AF-A0A7G8X1H8-F1
#
_cell.length_a   1.000
_cell.length_b   1.000
_cell.length_c   1.000
_cell.angle_alpha   90.00
_cell.angle_beta   90.00
_cell.angle_gamma   90.00
#
_symmetry.space_group_name_H-M   'P 1'
#
loop_
_entity.id
_entity.type
_entity.pdbx_description
1 polymer ?
#
loop_
_entity_poly.entity_id
_entity_poly.type
_entity_poly.pdbx_seq_one_letter_code
_entity_poly.pdbx_strand_id
1 'polypeptide(L)' 'MEEFSEELHERYAAVISLRIAFKKLKEGDIDLALHRAEDAVRSLKALQEIKKAN' A
#
# COMPACT_ATOMS: atom_id res chain seq x y z
N MET A 1 7.51 -14.02 -19.06
CA MET A 1 7.39 -12.91 -18.07
C MET A 1 6.03 -13.15 -17.43
N GLU A 2 5.96 -13.53 -16.16
CA GLU A 2 4.65 -13.67 -15.48
C GLU A 2 4.03 -12.28 -15.35
N GLU A 3 2.92 -12.04 -16.04
CA GLU A 3 2.12 -10.83 -15.85
C GLU A 3 1.52 -10.87 -14.45
N PHE A 4 2.03 -10.01 -13.56
CA PHE A 4 1.38 -9.75 -12.29
C PHE A 4 0.03 -9.10 -12.58
N SER A 5 -1.05 -9.68 -12.04
CA SER A 5 -2.35 -9.01 -12.11
C SER A 5 -2.28 -7.68 -11.36
N GLU A 6 -2.96 -6.66 -11.89
CA GLU A 6 -3.05 -5.33 -11.27
C GLU A 6 -3.54 -5.44 -9.81
N GLU A 7 -4.44 -6.38 -9.55
CA GLU A 7 -4.92 -6.70 -8.21
C GLU A 7 -3.79 -7.16 -7.26
N LEU A 8 -2.92 -8.06 -7.73
CA LEU A 8 -1.80 -8.57 -6.95
C LEU A 8 -0.75 -7.47 -6.70
N HIS A 9 -0.53 -6.61 -7.69
CA HIS A 9 0.35 -5.45 -7.56
C HIS A 9 -0.11 -4.51 -6.44
N GLU A 10 -1.38 -4.08 -6.47
CA GLU A 10 -1.91 -3.13 -5.47
C GLU A 10 -1.95 -3.73 -4.06
N ARG A 11 -2.28 -5.02 -3.92
CA ARG A 11 -2.19 -5.72 -2.64
C ARG A 11 -0.77 -5.69 -2.07
N TYR A 12 0.23 -5.98 -2.91
CA TYR A 12 1.62 -6.02 -2.49
C TYR A 12 2.14 -4.62 -2.10
N ALA A 13 1.80 -3.60 -2.89
CA ALA A 13 2.14 -2.21 -2.64
C ALA A 13 1.57 -1.71 -1.30
N ALA A 14 0.30 -2.02 -1.02
CA ALA A 14 -0.34 -1.67 0.25
C ALA A 14 0.37 -2.31 1.46
N VAL A 15 0.70 -3.60 1.38
CA VAL A 15 1.38 -4.33 2.46
C VAL A 15 2.78 -3.77 2.73
N ILE A 16 3.56 -3.51 1.68
CA ILE A 16 4.91 -2.92 1.84
C ILE A 16 4.81 -1.54 2.50
N SER A 17 3.90 -0.71 2.01
CA SER A 17 3.73 0.66 2.52
C SER A 17 3.38 0.66 4.01
N LEU A 18 2.48 -0.22 4.46
CA LEU A 18 2.15 -0.38 5.88
C LEU A 18 3.33 -0.89 6.71
N ARG A 19 4.13 -1.83 6.19
CA ARG A 19 5.33 -2.34 6.88
C ARG A 19 6.35 -1.22 7.11
N ILE A 20 6.56 -0.37 6.11
CA ILE A 20 7.47 0.77 6.23
C ILE A 20 6.89 1.80 7.19
N ALA A 21 5.59 2.12 7.08
CA ALA A 21 4.91 3.05 7.98
C ALA A 21 5.10 2.65 9.46
N PHE A 22 4.87 1.36 9.77
CA PHE A 22 5.03 0.86 11.13
C PHE A 22 6.49 0.90 11.63
N LYS A 23 7.45 0.61 10.74
CA LYS A 23 8.88 0.75 11.07
C LYS A 23 9.21 2.20 11.41
N LYS A 24 8.74 3.16 10.61
CA LYS A 24 9.00 4.59 10.80
C LYS A 24 8.34 5.16 12.04
N LEU A 25 7.14 4.69 12.34
CA LEU A 25 6.46 5.04 13.59
C LEU A 25 7.26 4.59 14.82
N LYS A 26 7.84 3.38 14.80
CA LYS A 26 8.71 2.89 15.88
C LYS A 26 10.02 3.68 16.02
N GLU A 27 10.52 4.22 14.92
CA GLU A 27 11.71 5.08 14.90
C GLU A 27 11.40 6.52 15.37
N GLY A 28 10.13 6.86 15.59
CA GLY A 28 9.69 8.22 15.95
C GLY A 28 9.57 9.17 14.76
N ASP A 29 9.78 8.68 13.53
CA ASP A 29 9.61 9.42 12.29
C ASP A 29 8.14 9.42 11.88
N ILE A 30 7.36 10.28 12.54
CA ILE A 30 5.90 10.35 12.39
C ILE A 30 5.51 10.81 10.98
N ASP A 31 6.22 11.79 10.41
CA ASP A 31 5.90 12.34 9.09
C ASP A 31 6.04 11.29 8.00
N LEU A 32 7.16 10.55 7.99
CA LEU A 32 7.35 9.49 7.01
C LEU A 32 6.43 8.29 7.27
N ALA A 33 6.11 7.99 8.54
CA ALA A 33 5.13 6.98 8.87
C ALA A 33 3.75 7.30 8.31
N LEU A 34 3.30 8.54 8.47
CA LEU A 34 2.03 9.03 7.95
C LEU A 34 2.01 8.97 6.42
N HIS A 35 3.04 9.48 5.77
CA HIS A 35 3.16 9.44 4.31
C HIS A 35 3.04 8.01 3.76
N ARG A 36 3.72 7.04 4.39
CA ARG A 36 3.64 5.63 3.98
C ARG A 36 2.31 4.98 4.29
N ALA A 37 1.61 5.40 5.34
CA ALA A 37 0.24 4.97 5.58
C ALA A 37 -0.71 5.48 4.48
N GLU A 38 -0.53 6.72 4.02
CA GLU A 38 -1.30 7.28 2.91
C GLU A 38 -1.03 6.55 1.59
N ASP A 39 0.23 6.16 1.30
CA ASP A 39 0.58 5.31 0.16
C ASP A 39 -0.23 4.02 0.17
N ALA A 40 -0.30 3.35 1.33
CA ALA A 40 -1.08 2.13 1.48
C ALA A 40 -2.58 2.34 1.24
N VAL A 41 -3.14 3.45 1.75
CA VAL A 41 -4.55 3.81 1.52
C VAL A 41 -4.82 4.02 0.03
N ARG A 42 -3.90 4.64 -0.72
CA ARG A 42 -4.06 4.81 -2.17
C ARG A 42 -4.13 3.47 -2.89
N SER A 43 -3.23 2.54 -2.59
CA SER A 43 -3.27 1.20 -3.19
C SER A 43 -4.53 0.41 -2.80
N LEU A 44 -4.99 0.52 -1.55
CA LEU A 44 -6.25 -0.11 -1.13
C LEU A 44 -7.48 0.46 -1.84
N LYS A 45 -7.50 1.76 -2.14
CA LYS A 45 -8.56 2.37 -2.94
C LYS A 45 -8.52 1.87 -4.38
N ALA A 46 -7.34 1.81 -5.01
CA ALA A 46 -7.18 1.23 -6.34
C ALA A 46 -7.69 -0.22 -6.39
N LEU A 47 -7.34 -1.02 -5.37
CA LEU A 47 -7.81 -2.40 -5.23
C LEU A 47 -9.34 -2.51 -5.14
N GLN A 48 -10.00 -1.57 -4.44
CA GLN A 48 -11.47 -1.53 -4.37
C GLN A 48 -12.09 -1.24 -5.73
N GLU A 49 -11.51 -0.34 -6.52
CA GLU A 49 -12.02 -0.03 -7.86
C GLU A 49 -11.83 -1.20 -8.84
N ILE A 50 -10.67 -1.87 -8.83
CA ILE A 50 -10.43 -3.09 -9.62
C ILE A 50 -11.49 -4.17 -9.32
N LYS A 51 -11.79 -4.37 -8.03
CA LYS A 51 -12.79 -5.36 -7.60
C LYS A 51 -14.24 -5.02 -7.97
N LYS A 52 -14.55 -3.75 -8.25
CA LYS A 52 -15.88 -3.33 -8.74
C LYS A 52 -16.00 -3.49 -10.26
N ALA A 53 -14.88 -3.41 -10.96
CA ALA A 53 -14.82 -3.51 -12.42
C ALA A 53 -14.82 -4.97 -12.92
N ASN A 54 -14.48 -5.92 -12.04
CA ASN A 54 -14.55 -7.37 -12.26
C ASN A 54 -15.85 -7.96 -11.69
#